data_AF-A0A494X7L1-F1
#
_entry.id   AF-A0A494X7L1-F1
#
_cell.length_a   1.000
_cell.length_b   1.000
_cell.length_c   1.000
_cell.angle_alpha   90.00
_cell.angle_beta   90.00
_cell.angle_gamma   90.00
#
_symmetry.space_group_name_H-M   'P 1'
#
loop_
_entity.id
_entity.type
_entity.pdbx_description
1 polymer ?
#
loop_
_entity_poly.entity_id
_entity_poly.type
_entity_poly.pdbx_seq_one_letter_code
_entity_poly.pdbx_strand_id
1 'polypeptide(L)'
;MRDAENRSKDSGQFISLWELFGQIGQAETAIVYEAAGYLVSAPEADLTGINDIRSRDASGVILPLDMGARLQLLSQLRLFADQGTLFDADGTPNDDAQPLFERIGFYVEDIYPFLLRHDVAVVRPDEMDSDSRRFPDGRHVPGWIRAYDGKAWISHYRATTILIAGTSDAGVQSPAYDDVFWKWKAAVTDGVERTEIAATTISGKQMLLHTDIRSWCARHGYAWPLEAPAAELVAVAADETSAGGARASEPGITPRPLQQQAFQEQEILRVLAELGHDPLSLRKSPAGQPGVKAEVRKTLNWQGSTTFDKAWERLRRNKEIADAR
;
A
#
# COMPACT_ATOMS: atom_id res chain seq x y z
N MET A 1 -22.42 30.76 4.09
CA MET A 1 -23.06 30.80 5.42
C MET A 1 -24.15 29.73 5.62
N ARG A 2 -24.50 28.92 4.60
CA ARG A 2 -25.41 27.77 4.74
C ARG A 2 -24.72 26.42 4.98
N ASP A 3 -23.39 26.34 4.88
CA ASP A 3 -22.63 25.09 5.09
C ASP A 3 -22.24 24.82 6.56
N ALA A 4 -22.55 25.75 7.47
CA ALA A 4 -22.22 25.60 8.89
C ALA A 4 -23.31 24.84 9.69
N GLU A 5 -24.56 24.82 9.22
CA GLU A 5 -25.68 24.25 10.00
C GLU A 5 -25.85 22.73 9.83
N ASN A 6 -25.27 22.10 8.81
CA ASN A 6 -25.39 20.65 8.58
C ASN A 6 -24.29 19.80 9.25
N ARG A 7 -23.32 20.38 9.95
CA ARG A 7 -22.26 19.61 10.66
C ARG A 7 -22.69 19.06 12.04
N SER A 8 -23.93 19.30 12.47
CA SER A 8 -24.30 19.18 13.89
C SER A 8 -24.77 17.79 14.38
N LYS A 9 -24.74 16.72 13.56
CA LYS A 9 -25.20 15.39 14.01
C LYS A 9 -24.10 14.36 14.32
N ASP A 10 -22.89 14.55 13.79
CA ASP A 10 -21.75 13.61 13.99
C ASP A 10 -20.58 14.22 14.79
N SER A 11 -20.69 15.48 15.23
CA SER A 11 -19.55 16.33 15.62
C SER A 11 -18.85 16.00 16.95
N GLY A 12 -18.94 14.77 17.45
CA GLY A 12 -18.35 14.39 18.73
C GLY A 12 -17.98 12.93 18.88
N GLN A 13 -18.04 12.13 17.80
CA GLN A 13 -17.60 10.74 17.92
C GLN A 13 -16.07 10.67 17.90
N PHE A 14 -15.53 10.11 18.98
CA PHE A 14 -14.11 9.86 19.14
C PHE A 14 -13.84 8.38 18.95
N ILE A 15 -12.72 8.09 18.30
CA ILE A 15 -12.12 6.75 18.33
C ILE A 15 -10.81 6.83 19.10
N SER A 16 -10.63 5.94 20.07
CA SER A 16 -9.35 5.83 20.75
C SER A 16 -8.32 5.20 19.82
N LEU A 17 -7.04 5.51 20.02
CA LEU A 17 -5.96 4.92 19.24
C LEU A 17 -5.93 3.39 19.42
N TRP A 18 -6.31 2.89 20.60
CA TRP A 18 -6.49 1.46 20.87
C TRP A 18 -7.55 0.83 19.96
N GLU A 19 -8.74 1.42 19.90
CA GLU A 19 -9.84 0.94 19.07
C GLU A 19 -9.48 1.05 17.58
N LEU A 20 -8.85 2.15 17.19
CA LEU A 20 -8.37 2.35 15.83
C LEU A 20 -7.34 1.28 15.44
N PHE A 21 -6.44 0.91 16.34
CA PHE A 21 -5.50 -0.19 16.10
C PHE A 21 -6.18 -1.55 16.03
N GLY A 22 -7.21 -1.81 16.83
CA GLY A 22 -8.03 -3.00 16.67
C GLY A 22 -8.64 -3.06 15.27
N GLN A 23 -9.16 -1.95 14.76
CA GLN A 23 -9.78 -1.90 13.44
C GLN A 23 -8.75 -1.94 12.29
N ILE A 24 -7.60 -1.27 12.43
CA ILE A 24 -6.48 -1.34 11.49
C ILE A 24 -5.91 -2.76 11.48
N GLY A 25 -5.65 -3.35 12.64
CA GLY A 25 -5.18 -4.71 12.81
C GLY A 25 -6.17 -5.74 12.25
N GLN A 26 -7.48 -5.52 12.36
CA GLN A 26 -8.47 -6.37 11.69
C GLN A 26 -8.47 -6.19 10.17
N ALA A 27 -8.30 -4.96 9.68
CA ALA A 27 -8.13 -4.69 8.25
C ALA A 27 -6.83 -5.31 7.70
N GLU A 28 -5.77 -5.37 8.51
CA GLU A 28 -4.45 -5.90 8.19
C GLU A 28 -4.30 -7.41 8.42
N THR A 29 -4.99 -7.99 9.40
CA THR A 29 -4.95 -9.45 9.62
C THR A 29 -5.66 -10.19 8.46
N ALA A 30 -6.56 -9.50 7.75
CA ALA A 30 -7.11 -9.95 6.47
C ALA A 30 -6.13 -9.79 5.28
N ILE A 31 -5.05 -9.02 5.45
CA ILE A 31 -4.09 -8.64 4.40
C ILE A 31 -2.70 -8.45 5.03
N VAL A 32 -2.00 -9.56 5.25
CA VAL A 32 -0.64 -9.67 5.81
C VAL A 32 0.21 -8.38 5.72
N TYR A 33 0.28 -7.63 6.83
CA TYR A 33 1.29 -6.64 7.28
C TYR A 33 1.86 -5.60 6.29
N GLU A 34 1.13 -4.50 6.01
CA GLU A 34 1.74 -3.28 5.41
C GLU A 34 1.18 -1.92 5.89
N ALA A 35 -0.05 -1.82 6.42
CA ALA A 35 -0.65 -0.50 6.69
C ALA A 35 -0.07 0.21 7.94
N ALA A 36 0.37 -0.51 8.97
CA ALA A 36 1.14 0.05 10.08
C ALA A 36 2.43 0.69 9.55
N GLY A 37 3.21 -0.02 8.73
CA GLY A 37 4.42 0.50 8.08
C GLY A 37 4.13 1.68 7.14
N TYR A 38 2.97 1.68 6.49
CA TYR A 38 2.53 2.79 5.65
C TYR A 38 2.16 4.02 6.48
N LEU A 39 1.50 3.87 7.64
CA LEU A 39 1.22 4.97 8.56
C LEU A 39 2.47 5.53 9.23
N VAL A 40 3.53 4.74 9.37
CA VAL A 40 4.83 5.23 9.83
C VAL A 40 5.55 6.05 8.75
N SER A 41 5.39 5.71 7.48
CA SER A 41 6.10 6.33 6.35
C SER A 41 5.33 7.46 5.65
N ALA A 42 3.99 7.42 5.65
CA ALA A 42 3.12 8.45 5.11
C ALA A 42 3.33 9.87 5.71
N PRO A 43 3.62 10.04 7.01
CA PRO A 43 3.80 11.36 7.60
C PRO A 43 5.03 12.11 7.05
N GLU A 44 6.05 11.39 6.57
CA GLU A 44 7.22 12.01 5.96
C GLU A 44 6.90 12.59 4.57
N ALA A 45 5.87 12.08 3.89
CA ALA A 45 5.50 12.45 2.53
C ALA A 45 4.40 13.52 2.46
N ASP A 46 3.50 13.61 3.45
CA ASP A 46 2.43 14.62 3.53
C ASP A 46 2.27 15.17 4.95
N LEU A 47 3.16 16.11 5.30
CA LEU A 47 3.09 16.85 6.56
C LEU A 47 1.89 17.82 6.61
N THR A 48 1.24 18.10 5.48
CA THR A 48 0.14 19.06 5.42
C THR A 48 -1.16 18.47 5.92
N GLY A 49 -1.48 17.23 5.52
CA GLY A 49 -2.71 16.54 5.91
C GLY A 49 -2.84 16.23 7.40
N ILE A 50 -1.72 16.15 8.14
CA ILE A 50 -1.70 15.95 9.60
C ILE A 50 -2.18 17.18 10.36
N ASN A 51 -2.05 18.38 9.79
CA ASN A 51 -2.45 19.62 10.48
C ASN A 51 -3.97 19.76 10.63
N ASP A 52 -4.74 18.97 9.86
CA ASP A 52 -6.20 18.99 9.90
C ASP A 52 -6.77 17.98 10.90
N ILE A 53 -5.92 17.16 11.55
CA ILE A 53 -6.36 16.18 12.54
C ILE A 53 -6.53 16.87 13.89
N ARG A 54 -7.74 16.85 14.44
CA ARG A 54 -7.98 17.23 15.84
C ARG A 54 -7.83 16.03 16.76
N SER A 55 -7.27 16.27 17.94
CA SER A 55 -7.20 15.29 19.01
C SER A 55 -7.88 15.81 20.28
N ARG A 56 -8.14 14.87 21.19
CA ARG A 56 -8.59 15.17 22.53
C ARG A 56 -7.46 14.87 23.51
N ASP A 57 -7.10 15.86 24.31
CA ASP A 57 -6.12 15.65 25.38
C ASP A 57 -6.73 15.00 26.63
N ALA A 58 -5.89 14.71 27.62
CA ALA A 58 -6.31 14.10 28.88
C ALA A 58 -7.32 14.95 29.69
N SER A 59 -7.43 16.25 29.39
CA SER A 59 -8.40 17.15 30.02
C SER A 59 -9.72 17.25 29.25
N GLY A 60 -9.78 16.63 28.06
CA GLY A 60 -10.93 16.66 27.18
C GLY A 60 -11.06 17.92 26.34
N VAL A 61 -10.00 18.74 26.28
CA VAL A 61 -9.99 19.96 25.46
C VAL A 61 -9.67 19.59 24.02
N ILE A 62 -10.40 20.22 23.11
CA ILE A 62 -10.24 20.09 21.67
C ILE A 62 -9.13 21.03 21.25
N LEU A 63 -8.01 20.49 20.80
CA LEU A 63 -6.91 21.29 20.28
C LEU A 63 -6.58 20.85 18.86
N PRO A 64 -6.32 21.79 17.93
CA PRO A 64 -5.57 21.42 16.73
C PRO A 64 -4.24 20.83 17.20
N LEU A 65 -3.80 19.76 16.53
CA LEU A 65 -2.58 19.06 16.93
C LEU A 65 -1.40 20.05 16.96
N ASP A 66 -0.94 20.43 18.15
CA ASP A 66 0.19 21.35 18.29
C ASP A 66 1.49 20.67 17.82
N MET A 67 2.59 21.42 17.69
CA MET A 67 3.84 20.83 17.17
C MET A 67 4.38 19.70 18.07
N GLY A 68 4.17 19.78 19.38
CA GLY A 68 4.53 18.74 20.33
C GLY A 68 3.66 17.50 20.16
N ALA A 69 2.34 17.65 20.07
CA ALA A 69 1.41 16.55 19.80
C ALA A 69 1.65 15.91 18.42
N ARG A 70 2.05 16.71 17.41
CA ARG A 70 2.48 16.24 16.09
C ARG A 70 3.75 15.43 16.18
N LEU A 71 4.80 15.97 16.78
CA LEU A 71 6.05 15.25 16.99
C LEU A 71 5.83 14.02 17.86
N GLN A 72 4.88 14.03 18.79
CA GLN A 72 4.51 12.88 19.59
C GLN A 72 3.76 11.83 18.78
N LEU A 73 2.79 12.21 17.93
CA LEU A 73 2.11 11.29 17.02
C LEU A 73 3.09 10.68 16.02
N LEU A 74 3.95 11.50 15.40
CA LEU A 74 5.02 11.07 14.51
C LEU A 74 6.04 10.18 15.23
N SER A 75 6.42 10.55 16.46
CA SER A 75 7.30 9.76 17.30
C SER A 75 6.64 8.46 17.72
N GLN A 76 5.33 8.44 17.99
CA GLN A 76 4.57 7.23 18.29
C GLN A 76 4.49 6.34 17.06
N LEU A 77 4.11 6.88 15.89
CA LEU A 77 4.19 6.23 14.58
C LEU A 77 5.58 5.61 14.35
N ARG A 78 6.65 6.32 14.68
CA ARG A 78 8.02 5.81 14.57
C ARG A 78 8.42 4.81 15.68
N LEU A 79 7.99 5.03 16.92
CA LEU A 79 8.14 4.11 18.07
C LEU A 79 7.42 2.79 17.81
N PHE A 80 6.29 2.82 17.09
CA PHE A 80 5.57 1.62 16.65
C PHE A 80 6.41 0.77 15.70
N ALA A 81 7.19 1.39 14.81
CA ALA A 81 8.12 0.66 13.94
C ALA A 81 9.33 0.09 14.70
N ASP A 82 9.78 0.75 15.77
CA ASP A 82 11.01 0.42 16.49
C ASP A 82 10.80 -0.41 17.78
N GLN A 83 9.57 -0.57 18.29
CA GLN A 83 9.30 -1.29 19.54
C GLN A 83 8.30 -2.46 19.39
N GLY A 84 8.83 -3.63 19.04
CA GLY A 84 8.10 -4.90 19.10
C GLY A 84 7.71 -5.38 20.50
N THR A 85 7.91 -4.57 21.56
CA THR A 85 7.55 -4.92 22.96
C THR A 85 6.22 -4.35 23.42
N LEU A 86 5.64 -3.40 22.67
CA LEU A 86 4.30 -2.86 22.93
C LEU A 86 3.21 -3.65 22.20
N PHE A 87 3.61 -4.67 21.46
CA PHE A 87 2.74 -5.56 20.73
C PHE A 87 3.08 -6.99 21.11
N ASP A 88 2.07 -7.83 21.16
CA ASP A 88 2.28 -9.26 21.26
C ASP A 88 2.85 -9.81 19.93
N ALA A 89 3.27 -11.08 19.94
CA ALA A 89 3.89 -11.72 18.78
C ALA A 89 2.96 -11.79 17.55
N ASP A 90 1.66 -11.57 17.75
CA ASP A 90 0.64 -11.51 16.70
C ASP A 90 0.39 -10.09 16.15
N GLY A 91 1.16 -9.09 16.61
CA GLY A 91 1.08 -7.71 16.17
C GLY A 91 -0.10 -6.93 16.74
N THR A 92 -0.82 -7.48 17.71
CA THR A 92 -1.83 -6.74 18.48
C THR A 92 -1.16 -5.96 19.61
N PRO A 93 -1.61 -4.74 19.93
CA PRO A 93 -1.09 -4.01 21.08
C PRO A 93 -1.21 -4.88 22.35
N ASN A 94 -0.13 -4.98 23.14
CA ASN A 94 -0.18 -5.77 24.36
C ASN A 94 -1.07 -5.06 25.42
N ASP A 95 -1.61 -5.85 26.34
CA ASP A 95 -2.51 -5.33 27.39
C ASP A 95 -1.85 -4.25 28.27
N ASP A 96 -0.52 -4.31 28.45
CA ASP A 96 0.24 -3.32 29.23
C ASP A 96 0.25 -1.93 28.58
N ALA A 97 0.06 -1.85 27.26
CA ALA A 97 0.04 -0.61 26.49
C ALA A 97 -1.37 0.00 26.36
N GLN A 98 -2.43 -0.76 26.67
CA GLN A 98 -3.83 -0.33 26.58
C GLN A 98 -4.11 1.02 27.26
N PRO A 99 -3.68 1.28 28.51
CA PRO A 99 -3.99 2.55 29.18
C PRO A 99 -3.38 3.78 28.50
N LEU A 100 -2.27 3.61 27.78
CA LEU A 100 -1.65 4.69 27.01
C LEU A 100 -2.44 4.98 25.73
N PHE A 101 -2.90 3.93 25.05
CA PHE A 101 -3.61 4.05 23.77
C PHE A 101 -5.07 4.50 23.92
N GLU A 102 -5.74 4.13 25.00
CA GLU A 102 -7.09 4.63 25.30
C GLU A 102 -7.12 6.14 25.59
N ARG A 103 -6.00 6.70 26.04
CA ARG A 103 -5.87 8.14 26.35
C ARG A 103 -5.73 9.01 25.12
N ILE A 104 -5.37 8.44 23.98
CA ILE A 104 -5.17 9.18 22.74
C ILE A 104 -6.40 8.94 21.88
N GLY A 105 -7.20 9.98 21.65
CA GLY A 105 -8.40 9.90 20.84
C GLY A 105 -8.35 10.85 19.65
N PHE A 106 -8.92 10.41 18.54
CA PHE A 106 -9.10 11.22 17.34
C PHE A 106 -10.57 11.38 17.02
N TYR A 107 -10.92 12.49 16.37
CA TYR A 107 -12.25 12.65 15.80
C TYR A 107 -12.39 11.75 14.59
N VAL A 108 -13.49 10.98 14.53
CA VAL A 108 -13.79 10.08 13.41
C VAL A 108 -13.81 10.84 12.08
N GLU A 109 -14.38 12.06 12.08
CA GLU A 109 -14.47 12.93 10.90
C GLU A 109 -13.12 13.41 10.37
N ASP A 110 -12.06 13.39 11.18
CA ASP A 110 -10.73 13.83 10.77
C ASP A 110 -9.83 12.63 10.43
N ILE A 111 -9.82 11.61 11.30
CA ILE A 111 -8.88 10.48 11.17
C ILE A 111 -9.27 9.54 10.04
N TYR A 112 -10.56 9.24 9.81
CA TYR A 112 -10.95 8.31 8.75
C TYR A 112 -10.66 8.86 7.35
N PRO A 113 -10.97 10.13 7.02
CA PRO A 113 -10.55 10.70 5.73
C PRO A 113 -9.04 10.79 5.58
N PHE A 114 -8.29 11.04 6.66
CA PHE A 114 -6.83 10.97 6.64
C PHE A 114 -6.34 9.57 6.28
N LEU A 115 -6.79 8.55 7.02
CA LEU A 115 -6.45 7.15 6.77
C LEU A 115 -6.79 6.73 5.33
N LEU A 116 -7.99 7.08 4.85
CA LEU A 116 -8.44 6.77 3.51
C LEU A 116 -7.58 7.43 2.42
N ARG A 117 -7.17 8.69 2.60
CA ARG A 117 -6.22 9.38 1.69
C ARG A 117 -4.88 8.65 1.62
N HIS A 118 -4.48 8.03 2.72
CA HIS A 118 -3.30 7.20 2.82
C HIS A 118 -3.56 5.72 2.51
N ASP A 119 -4.67 5.41 1.85
CA ASP A 119 -5.01 4.05 1.42
C ASP A 119 -5.15 3.07 2.60
N VAL A 120 -5.49 3.55 3.79
CA VAL A 120 -5.80 2.78 4.99
C VAL A 120 -7.31 2.82 5.20
N ALA A 121 -7.96 1.69 4.93
CA ALA A 121 -9.40 1.58 5.05
C ALA A 121 -9.78 0.95 6.39
N VAL A 122 -10.61 1.66 7.15
CA VAL A 122 -11.06 1.24 8.47
C VAL A 122 -12.58 1.31 8.50
N VAL A 123 -13.23 0.33 9.14
CA VAL A 123 -14.70 0.28 9.25
C VAL A 123 -15.16 1.33 10.25
N ARG A 124 -16.12 2.18 9.89
CA ARG A 124 -16.69 3.11 10.87
C ARG A 124 -17.59 2.31 11.85
N PRO A 125 -17.62 2.63 13.15
CA PRO A 125 -18.40 1.86 14.13
C PRO A 125 -19.91 1.82 13.83
N ASP A 126 -20.44 2.90 13.24
CA ASP A 126 -21.85 3.03 12.80
C ASP A 126 -22.18 2.18 11.56
N GLU A 127 -21.16 1.69 10.86
CA GLU A 127 -21.30 0.90 9.64
C GLU A 127 -21.30 -0.62 9.86
N MET A 128 -21.05 -1.08 11.10
CA MET A 128 -20.93 -2.52 11.41
C MET A 128 -22.27 -3.28 11.30
N ASP A 129 -23.42 -2.62 11.53
CA ASP A 129 -24.72 -3.30 11.67
C ASP A 129 -25.70 -3.15 10.50
N SER A 130 -25.46 -2.24 9.54
CA SER A 130 -26.54 -1.80 8.63
C SER A 130 -26.53 -2.39 7.21
N ASP A 131 -25.42 -2.94 6.72
CA ASP A 131 -25.35 -3.46 5.34
C ASP A 131 -24.46 -4.72 5.25
N SER A 132 -25.10 -5.89 5.30
CA SER A 132 -24.44 -7.20 5.23
C SER A 132 -24.20 -7.62 3.78
N ARG A 133 -23.47 -6.80 3.02
CA ARG A 133 -23.02 -7.21 1.68
C ARG A 133 -22.16 -8.47 1.78
N ARG A 134 -22.43 -9.40 0.88
CA ARG A 134 -21.77 -10.71 0.80
C ARG A 134 -21.15 -10.90 -0.56
N PHE A 135 -20.00 -11.56 -0.60
CA PHE A 135 -19.45 -12.14 -1.81
C PHE A 135 -20.40 -13.22 -2.37
N PRO A 136 -20.26 -13.63 -3.66
CA PRO A 136 -21.10 -14.67 -4.24
C PRO A 136 -21.06 -16.02 -3.52
N ASP A 137 -19.98 -16.29 -2.77
CA ASP A 137 -19.84 -17.49 -1.93
C ASP A 137 -20.49 -17.37 -0.53
N GLY A 138 -21.17 -16.26 -0.26
CA GLY A 138 -21.89 -16.01 0.99
C GLY A 138 -21.04 -15.45 2.13
N ARG A 139 -19.71 -15.30 1.96
CA ARG A 139 -18.85 -14.62 2.94
C ARG A 139 -19.17 -13.14 3.01
N HIS A 140 -19.04 -12.55 4.19
CA HIS A 140 -19.22 -11.11 4.37
C HIS A 140 -18.12 -10.33 3.67
N VAL A 141 -18.49 -9.23 3.02
CA VAL A 141 -17.52 -8.25 2.50
C VAL A 141 -16.92 -7.50 3.70
N PRO A 142 -15.61 -7.58 3.95
CA PRO A 142 -14.97 -6.86 5.03
C PRO A 142 -15.22 -5.35 4.92
N GLY A 143 -15.44 -4.66 6.04
CA GLY A 143 -15.72 -3.23 5.99
C GLY A 143 -14.56 -2.38 5.45
N TRP A 144 -13.31 -2.86 5.54
CA TRP A 144 -12.17 -2.18 4.89
C TRP A 144 -12.30 -2.16 3.36
N ILE A 145 -12.96 -3.16 2.77
CA ILE A 145 -13.27 -3.13 1.34
C ILE A 145 -14.30 -2.02 1.10
N ARG A 146 -15.39 -2.01 1.88
CA ARG A 146 -16.47 -1.02 1.75
C ARG A 146 -16.03 0.44 1.84
N ALA A 147 -14.92 0.76 2.51
CA ALA A 147 -14.40 2.13 2.54
C ALA A 147 -14.06 2.70 1.14
N TYR A 148 -13.92 1.83 0.14
CA TYR A 148 -13.71 2.20 -1.27
C TYR A 148 -15.01 2.32 -2.09
N ASP A 149 -16.19 2.11 -1.49
CA ASP A 149 -17.47 2.30 -2.18
C ASP A 149 -17.63 3.74 -2.68
N GLY A 150 -18.16 3.88 -3.88
CA GLY A 150 -18.39 5.17 -4.51
C GLY A 150 -17.10 5.92 -4.87
N LYS A 151 -15.91 5.32 -4.71
CA LYS A 151 -14.66 5.91 -5.20
C LYS A 151 -14.52 5.63 -6.69
N ALA A 152 -14.18 6.66 -7.46
CA ALA A 152 -13.91 6.51 -8.89
C ALA A 152 -12.62 5.75 -9.16
N TRP A 153 -11.62 5.95 -8.31
CA TRP A 153 -10.28 5.42 -8.47
C TRP A 153 -9.88 4.59 -7.26
N ILE A 154 -9.19 3.48 -7.51
CA ILE A 154 -8.61 2.62 -6.47
C ILE A 154 -7.17 2.28 -6.84
N SER A 155 -6.28 2.17 -5.85
CA SER A 155 -4.89 1.83 -6.12
C SER A 155 -4.79 0.43 -6.72
N HIS A 156 -3.84 0.21 -7.64
CA HIS A 156 -3.62 -1.10 -8.26
C HIS A 156 -3.36 -2.21 -7.22
N TYR A 157 -2.64 -1.85 -6.16
CA TYR A 157 -2.42 -2.72 -5.01
C TYR A 157 -3.75 -3.11 -4.34
N ARG A 158 -4.58 -2.14 -3.97
CA ARG A 158 -5.86 -2.42 -3.30
C ARG A 158 -6.83 -3.20 -4.18
N ALA A 159 -6.88 -2.91 -5.47
CA ALA A 159 -7.69 -3.67 -6.40
C ALA A 159 -7.28 -5.15 -6.40
N THR A 160 -5.98 -5.42 -6.45
CA THR A 160 -5.42 -6.78 -6.34
C THR A 160 -5.88 -7.46 -5.06
N THR A 161 -5.74 -6.78 -3.91
CA THR A 161 -6.11 -7.33 -2.62
C THR A 161 -7.61 -7.62 -2.49
N ILE A 162 -8.47 -6.75 -3.01
CA ILE A 162 -9.93 -6.94 -3.00
C ILE A 162 -10.32 -8.16 -3.85
N LEU A 163 -9.66 -8.38 -4.99
CA LEU A 163 -9.88 -9.56 -5.81
C LEU A 163 -9.53 -10.84 -5.06
N ILE A 164 -8.39 -10.87 -4.37
CA ILE A 164 -7.99 -12.01 -3.54
C ILE A 164 -9.04 -12.27 -2.45
N ALA A 165 -9.50 -11.23 -1.77
CA ALA A 165 -10.53 -11.34 -0.74
C ALA A 165 -11.84 -11.97 -1.26
N GLY A 166 -12.20 -11.70 -2.52
CA GLY A 166 -13.35 -12.30 -3.20
C GLY A 166 -13.17 -13.74 -3.67
N THR A 167 -12.00 -14.36 -3.44
CA THR A 167 -11.69 -15.73 -3.87
C THR A 167 -11.55 -16.68 -2.70
N SER A 168 -11.52 -17.99 -2.97
CA SER A 168 -11.20 -19.01 -1.96
C SER A 168 -9.83 -18.81 -1.31
N ASP A 169 -8.93 -18.05 -1.95
CA ASP A 169 -7.56 -17.85 -1.51
C ASP A 169 -7.44 -16.76 -0.42
N ALA A 170 -8.54 -16.12 -0.01
CA ALA A 170 -8.52 -15.06 1.02
C ALA A 170 -7.99 -15.54 2.39
N GLY A 171 -8.02 -16.85 2.66
CA GLY A 171 -7.49 -17.43 3.90
C GLY A 171 -6.02 -17.87 3.82
N VAL A 172 -5.36 -17.68 2.67
CA VAL A 172 -3.98 -18.12 2.47
C VAL A 172 -3.02 -17.21 3.23
N GLN A 173 -2.15 -17.81 4.04
CA GLN A 173 -1.12 -17.09 4.78
C GLN A 173 0.20 -17.02 4.00
N SER A 174 1.09 -16.10 4.39
CA SER A 174 2.46 -16.05 3.87
C SER A 174 3.21 -17.38 4.16
N PRO A 175 4.04 -17.89 3.23
CA PRO A 175 4.47 -17.27 1.98
C PRO A 175 3.54 -17.51 0.79
N ALA A 176 2.57 -18.43 0.89
CA ALA A 176 1.68 -18.77 -0.22
C ALA A 176 0.79 -17.60 -0.66
N TYR A 177 0.52 -16.64 0.25
CA TYR A 177 -0.18 -15.40 -0.07
C TYR A 177 0.55 -14.60 -1.15
N ASP A 178 1.88 -14.56 -1.14
CA ASP A 178 2.66 -13.78 -2.09
C ASP A 178 2.44 -14.29 -3.51
N ASP A 179 2.42 -15.62 -3.71
CA ASP A 179 2.19 -16.23 -5.01
C ASP A 179 0.78 -15.87 -5.55
N VAL A 180 -0.24 -15.94 -4.68
CA VAL A 180 -1.61 -15.55 -5.01
C VAL A 180 -1.66 -14.06 -5.36
N PHE A 181 -1.01 -13.22 -4.56
CA PHE A 181 -0.97 -11.78 -4.77
C PHE A 181 -0.30 -11.43 -6.10
N TRP A 182 0.87 -11.97 -6.40
CA TRP A 182 1.58 -11.70 -7.65
C TRP A 182 0.83 -12.21 -8.87
N LYS A 183 0.13 -13.34 -8.75
CA LYS A 183 -0.75 -13.85 -9.81
C LYS A 183 -1.89 -12.86 -10.11
N TRP A 184 -2.59 -12.38 -9.08
CA TRP A 184 -3.67 -11.42 -9.26
C TRP A 184 -3.16 -10.06 -9.76
N LYS A 185 -2.04 -9.60 -9.22
CA LYS A 185 -1.39 -8.37 -9.65
C LYS A 185 -1.04 -8.42 -11.14
N ALA A 186 -0.48 -9.53 -11.60
CA ALA A 186 -0.17 -9.74 -13.01
C ALA A 186 -1.43 -9.76 -13.89
N ALA A 187 -2.52 -10.38 -13.43
CA ALA A 187 -3.79 -10.39 -14.15
C ALA A 187 -4.42 -8.99 -14.30
N VAL A 188 -4.40 -8.19 -13.24
CA VAL A 188 -4.88 -6.79 -13.29
C VAL A 188 -3.98 -5.95 -14.19
N THR A 189 -2.65 -6.14 -14.12
CA THR A 189 -1.70 -5.47 -15.01
C THR A 189 -1.94 -5.83 -16.49
N ASP A 190 -2.19 -7.10 -16.82
CA ASP A 190 -2.57 -7.52 -18.19
C ASP A 190 -3.87 -6.83 -18.65
N GLY A 191 -4.86 -6.70 -17.77
CA GLY A 191 -6.07 -5.91 -18.05
C GLY A 191 -5.78 -4.44 -18.37
N VAL A 192 -4.85 -3.81 -17.66
CA VAL A 192 -4.41 -2.44 -17.96
C VAL A 192 -3.65 -2.37 -19.29
N GLU A 193 -2.71 -3.30 -19.54
CA GLU A 193 -1.93 -3.35 -20.79
C GLU A 193 -2.81 -3.56 -22.02
N ARG A 194 -3.92 -4.29 -21.88
CA ARG A 194 -4.92 -4.51 -22.94
C ARG A 194 -5.95 -3.39 -23.06
N THR A 195 -5.78 -2.29 -22.31
CA THR A 195 -6.73 -1.16 -22.28
C THR A 195 -8.14 -1.55 -21.82
N GLU A 196 -8.25 -2.65 -21.08
CA GLU A 196 -9.51 -3.14 -20.52
C GLU A 196 -9.83 -2.51 -19.16
N ILE A 197 -8.80 -1.99 -18.49
CA ILE A 197 -8.89 -1.24 -17.24
C ILE A 197 -8.16 0.09 -17.44
N ALA A 198 -8.89 1.21 -17.40
CA ALA A 198 -8.24 2.52 -17.43
C ALA A 198 -7.36 2.71 -16.18
N ALA A 199 -6.15 3.21 -16.40
CA ALA A 199 -5.19 3.50 -15.35
C ALA A 199 -4.69 4.94 -15.47
N THR A 200 -4.40 5.56 -14.33
CA THR A 200 -3.76 6.87 -14.21
C THR A 200 -2.73 6.84 -13.07
N THR A 201 -1.95 7.90 -12.92
CA THR A 201 -0.99 8.05 -11.82
C THR A 201 -1.40 9.22 -10.95
N ILE A 202 -1.68 8.98 -9.68
CA ILE A 202 -2.00 10.01 -8.67
C ILE A 202 -0.98 9.89 -7.55
N SER A 203 -0.25 10.97 -7.26
CA SER A 203 0.79 11.01 -6.22
C SER A 203 1.81 9.86 -6.33
N GLY A 204 2.22 9.54 -7.56
CA GLY A 204 3.18 8.46 -7.83
C GLY A 204 2.63 7.03 -7.73
N LYS A 205 1.34 6.86 -7.40
CA LYS A 205 0.68 5.55 -7.34
C LYS A 205 -0.14 5.32 -8.61
N GLN A 206 -0.09 4.09 -9.13
CA GLN A 206 -0.98 3.67 -10.20
C GLN A 206 -2.39 3.46 -9.64
N MET A 207 -3.34 4.22 -10.17
CA MET A 207 -4.75 4.20 -9.82
C MET A 207 -5.55 3.62 -10.98
N LEU A 208 -6.56 2.82 -10.67
CA LEU A 208 -7.40 2.10 -11.62
C LEU A 208 -8.84 2.59 -11.52
N LEU A 209 -9.49 2.74 -12.67
CA LEU A 209 -10.87 3.19 -12.72
C LEU A 209 -11.80 2.06 -12.27
N HIS A 210 -12.61 2.36 -11.26
CA HIS A 210 -13.42 1.37 -10.55
C HIS A 210 -14.47 0.69 -11.45
N THR A 211 -15.10 1.46 -12.35
CA THR A 211 -16.07 0.96 -13.32
C THR A 211 -15.48 -0.08 -14.26
N ASP A 212 -14.21 0.10 -14.63
CA ASP A 212 -13.54 -0.77 -15.59
C ASP A 212 -13.08 -2.05 -14.92
N ILE A 213 -12.58 -1.98 -13.68
CA ILE A 213 -12.28 -3.17 -12.88
C ILE A 213 -13.55 -4.02 -12.72
N ARG A 214 -14.69 -3.41 -12.39
CA ARG A 214 -15.97 -4.14 -12.27
C ARG A 214 -16.34 -4.83 -13.58
N SER A 215 -16.23 -4.13 -14.70
CA SER A 215 -16.53 -4.65 -16.05
C SER A 215 -15.57 -5.77 -16.46
N TRP A 216 -14.29 -5.63 -16.14
CA TRP A 216 -13.27 -6.65 -16.33
C TRP A 216 -13.57 -7.90 -15.50
N CYS A 217 -13.87 -7.73 -14.21
CA CYS A 217 -14.25 -8.84 -13.33
C CYS A 217 -15.48 -9.60 -13.87
N ALA A 218 -16.52 -8.89 -14.28
CA ALA A 218 -17.73 -9.50 -14.84
C ALA A 218 -17.43 -10.33 -16.10
N ARG A 219 -16.55 -9.86 -17.00
CA ARG A 219 -16.14 -10.61 -18.20
C ARG A 219 -15.33 -11.86 -17.88
N HIS A 220 -14.55 -11.84 -16.81
CA HIS A 220 -13.73 -12.97 -16.39
C HIS A 220 -14.40 -13.87 -15.35
N GLY A 221 -15.65 -13.58 -14.95
CA GLY A 221 -16.38 -14.37 -13.95
C GLY A 221 -15.90 -14.16 -12.51
N TYR A 222 -15.24 -13.04 -12.24
CA TYR A 222 -14.78 -12.67 -10.90
C TYR A 222 -15.79 -11.78 -10.19
N ALA A 223 -15.82 -11.88 -8.86
CA ALA A 223 -16.65 -11.04 -8.01
C ALA A 223 -15.93 -9.71 -7.73
N TRP A 224 -16.60 -8.60 -8.01
CA TRP A 224 -16.16 -7.28 -7.57
C TRP A 224 -17.20 -6.72 -6.59
N PRO A 225 -16.88 -6.63 -5.28
CA PRO A 225 -17.87 -6.39 -4.23
C PRO A 225 -18.27 -4.92 -4.04
N LEU A 226 -17.57 -4.01 -4.72
CA LEU A 226 -17.73 -2.58 -4.53
C LEU A 226 -18.71 -1.98 -5.55
N GLU A 227 -19.48 -1.01 -5.07
CA GLU A 227 -20.34 -0.23 -5.94
C GLU A 227 -19.56 0.92 -6.59
N ALA A 228 -19.67 1.01 -7.92
CA ALA A 228 -19.10 2.11 -8.65
C ALA A 228 -19.83 3.42 -8.33
N PRO A 229 -19.14 4.57 -8.30
CA PRO A 229 -19.82 5.85 -8.19
C PRO A 229 -20.86 5.99 -9.30
N ALA A 230 -21.99 6.62 -8.96
CA ALA A 230 -22.94 7.06 -9.97
C ALA A 230 -22.19 7.90 -11.02
N ALA A 231 -22.44 7.63 -12.30
CA ALA A 231 -21.69 8.19 -13.43
C ALA A 231 -21.58 9.74 -13.40
N GLU A 232 -22.49 10.41 -12.70
CA GLU A 232 -22.51 11.86 -12.49
C GLU A 232 -21.27 12.40 -11.76
N LEU A 233 -20.66 11.63 -10.84
CA LEU A 233 -19.48 12.08 -10.07
C LEU A 233 -18.17 11.99 -10.88
N VAL A 234 -18.11 11.12 -11.89
CA VAL A 234 -16.88 10.89 -12.67
C VAL A 234 -16.62 12.04 -13.65
N ALA A 235 -17.68 12.66 -14.19
CA ALA A 235 -17.58 13.78 -15.11
C ALA A 235 -16.96 15.03 -14.46
N VAL A 236 -17.23 15.27 -13.18
CA VAL A 236 -16.74 16.45 -12.45
C VAL A 236 -15.25 16.33 -12.12
N ALA A 237 -14.78 15.15 -11.71
CA ALA A 237 -13.37 14.92 -11.37
C ALA A 237 -12.44 14.95 -12.60
N ALA A 238 -12.94 14.54 -13.77
CA ALA A 238 -12.19 14.60 -15.03
C ALA A 238 -11.95 16.04 -15.50
N ASP A 239 -12.86 16.96 -15.17
CA ASP A 239 -12.80 18.35 -15.60
C ASP A 239 -11.82 19.17 -14.73
N GLU A 240 -11.76 18.91 -13.42
CA GLU A 240 -10.80 19.56 -12.51
C GLU A 240 -9.34 19.15 -12.78
N THR A 241 -9.12 17.97 -13.38
CA THR A 241 -7.78 17.46 -13.69
C THR A 241 -7.30 17.86 -15.10
N SER A 242 -8.16 18.45 -15.94
CA SER A 242 -7.86 18.74 -17.36
C SER A 242 -7.36 20.17 -17.66
N ALA A 243 -7.10 21.01 -16.66
CA ALA A 243 -6.60 22.39 -16.88
C ALA A 243 -5.07 22.50 -17.07
N GLY A 244 -4.41 21.45 -17.57
CA GLY A 244 -2.95 21.39 -17.76
C GLY A 244 -2.53 20.82 -19.11
N GLY A 245 -2.71 21.60 -20.18
CA GLY A 245 -1.96 21.55 -21.45
C GLY A 245 -1.56 20.19 -22.01
N ALA A 246 -2.41 19.60 -22.85
CA ALA A 246 -2.04 18.51 -23.74
C ALA A 246 -1.01 18.97 -24.78
N ARG A 247 0.22 18.43 -24.70
CA ARG A 247 1.14 18.37 -25.83
C ARG A 247 1.24 16.91 -26.25
N ALA A 248 0.77 16.61 -27.46
CA ALA A 248 0.91 15.31 -28.10
C ALA A 248 2.42 15.00 -28.24
N SER A 249 2.90 14.01 -27.48
CA SER A 249 4.19 13.38 -27.69
C SER A 249 3.95 12.02 -28.34
N GLU A 250 4.64 11.81 -29.46
CA GLU A 250 4.70 10.55 -30.21
C GLU A 250 5.08 9.37 -29.31
N PRO A 251 4.70 8.13 -29.69
CA PRO A 251 4.94 6.93 -28.88
C PRO A 251 6.42 6.57 -28.89
N GLY A 252 7.20 7.21 -28.03
CA GLY A 252 8.47 6.68 -27.58
C GLY A 252 8.19 5.41 -26.80
N ILE A 253 8.59 4.26 -27.34
CA ILE A 253 8.58 2.97 -26.66
C ILE A 253 9.50 3.11 -25.45
N THR A 254 8.96 3.52 -24.31
CA THR A 254 9.66 3.44 -23.04
C THR A 254 9.64 1.96 -22.63
N PRO A 255 10.80 1.33 -22.42
CA PRO A 255 10.83 -0.06 -21.98
C PRO A 255 10.09 -0.15 -20.65
N ARG A 256 9.16 -1.11 -20.57
CA ARG A 256 8.35 -1.42 -19.38
C ARG A 256 9.19 -1.36 -18.10
N PRO A 257 8.64 -0.88 -16.97
CA PRO A 257 9.28 -1.07 -15.67
C PRO A 257 9.36 -2.58 -15.41
N LEU A 258 10.57 -3.12 -15.59
CA LEU A 258 10.89 -4.51 -15.28
C LEU A 258 10.45 -4.79 -13.84
N GLN A 259 9.89 -5.98 -13.59
CA GLN A 259 9.71 -6.45 -12.21
C GLN A 259 11.01 -6.18 -11.45
N GLN A 260 10.92 -5.54 -10.29
CA GLN A 260 12.08 -5.01 -9.56
C GLN A 260 13.21 -6.05 -9.41
N GLN A 261 12.85 -7.32 -9.30
CA GLN A 261 13.77 -8.46 -9.35
C GLN A 261 14.52 -8.59 -10.68
N ALA A 262 13.81 -8.63 -11.81
CA ALA A 262 14.41 -8.71 -13.14
C ALA A 262 15.27 -7.48 -13.43
N PHE A 263 14.87 -6.30 -12.95
CA PHE A 263 15.71 -5.09 -13.02
C PHE A 263 17.03 -5.26 -12.26
N GLN A 264 16.98 -5.75 -11.02
CA GLN A 264 18.19 -6.01 -10.22
C GLN A 264 19.11 -7.03 -10.91
N GLU A 265 18.54 -8.11 -11.43
CA GLU A 265 19.29 -9.17 -12.11
C GLU A 265 19.95 -8.64 -13.41
N GLN A 266 19.22 -7.88 -14.22
CA GLN A 266 19.76 -7.24 -15.43
C GLN A 266 20.83 -6.21 -15.12
N GLU A 267 20.68 -5.45 -14.04
CA GLU A 267 21.65 -4.42 -13.66
C GLU A 267 22.98 -5.04 -13.19
N ILE A 268 22.92 -6.20 -12.52
CA ILE A 268 24.12 -7.00 -12.22
C ILE A 268 24.80 -7.49 -13.50
N LEU A 269 24.04 -8.02 -14.46
CA LEU A 269 24.57 -8.49 -15.74
C LEU A 269 25.17 -7.36 -16.58
N ARG A 270 24.53 -6.18 -16.59
CA ARG A 270 25.02 -4.97 -17.26
C ARG A 270 26.37 -4.55 -16.70
N VAL A 271 26.48 -4.43 -15.37
CA VAL A 271 27.74 -4.02 -14.73
C VAL A 271 28.83 -5.07 -14.91
N LEU A 272 28.51 -6.37 -14.89
CA LEU A 272 29.48 -7.42 -15.23
C LEU A 272 30.05 -7.23 -16.64
N ALA A 273 29.19 -6.96 -17.63
CA ALA A 273 29.61 -6.70 -19.00
C ALA A 273 30.45 -5.42 -19.13
N GLU A 274 30.09 -4.35 -18.40
CA GLU A 274 30.86 -3.09 -18.37
C GLU A 274 32.25 -3.26 -17.75
N LEU A 275 32.39 -4.13 -16.76
CA LEU A 275 33.68 -4.53 -16.19
C LEU A 275 34.47 -5.50 -17.10
N GLY A 276 33.90 -5.89 -18.25
CA GLY A 276 34.54 -6.80 -19.20
C GLY A 276 34.56 -8.25 -18.74
N HIS A 277 33.68 -8.64 -17.82
CA HIS A 277 33.53 -10.02 -17.39
C HIS A 277 32.44 -10.74 -18.19
N ASP A 278 32.71 -11.99 -18.57
CA ASP A 278 31.70 -12.90 -19.09
C ASP A 278 30.91 -13.51 -17.91
N PRO A 279 29.59 -13.29 -17.81
CA PRO A 279 28.75 -13.87 -16.76
C PRO A 279 28.92 -15.39 -16.63
N LEU A 280 29.11 -16.10 -17.74
CA LEU A 280 29.22 -17.56 -17.79
C LEU A 280 30.64 -18.07 -17.51
N SER A 281 31.62 -17.17 -17.35
CA SER A 281 33.01 -17.53 -17.13
C SER A 281 33.71 -16.57 -16.18
N LEU A 282 33.20 -16.46 -14.95
CA LEU A 282 33.81 -15.66 -13.89
C LEU A 282 35.13 -16.29 -13.41
N ARG A 283 36.25 -15.58 -13.59
CA ARG A 283 37.57 -16.01 -13.12
C ARG A 283 37.65 -15.89 -11.59
N LYS A 284 38.25 -16.88 -10.92
CA LYS A 284 38.59 -16.78 -9.50
C LYS A 284 39.68 -15.73 -9.29
N SER A 285 39.39 -14.73 -8.46
CA SER A 285 40.38 -13.72 -8.09
C SER A 285 41.55 -14.35 -7.33
N PRO A 286 42.79 -13.90 -7.56
CA PRO A 286 43.95 -14.33 -6.80
C PRO A 286 43.77 -13.98 -5.31
N ALA A 287 44.37 -14.80 -4.43
CA ALA A 287 44.26 -14.61 -2.99
C ALA A 287 44.73 -13.20 -2.59
N GLY A 288 43.87 -12.46 -1.86
CA GLY A 288 44.13 -11.10 -1.41
C GLY A 288 43.55 -9.98 -2.28
N GLN A 289 42.96 -10.29 -3.44
CA GLN A 289 42.22 -9.31 -4.25
C GLN A 289 40.70 -9.48 -4.10
N PRO A 290 39.92 -8.38 -4.16
CA PRO A 290 38.47 -8.46 -4.15
C PRO A 290 37.96 -9.31 -5.33
N GLY A 291 36.99 -10.19 -5.04
CA GLY A 291 36.32 -11.00 -6.05
C GLY A 291 35.49 -10.15 -7.01
N VAL A 292 35.21 -10.65 -8.21
CA VAL A 292 34.30 -10.00 -9.18
C VAL A 292 32.97 -9.59 -8.54
N LYS A 293 32.41 -10.43 -7.66
CA LYS A 293 31.20 -10.13 -6.87
C LYS A 293 31.34 -8.86 -6.03
N ALA A 294 32.49 -8.66 -5.40
CA ALA A 294 32.75 -7.49 -4.55
C ALA A 294 32.92 -6.22 -5.39
N GLU A 295 33.52 -6.34 -6.57
CA GLU A 295 33.70 -5.23 -7.51
C GLU A 295 32.35 -4.76 -8.08
N VAL A 296 31.52 -5.68 -8.55
CA VAL A 296 30.15 -5.37 -9.03
C VAL A 296 29.33 -4.71 -7.91
N ARG A 297 29.42 -5.23 -6.68
CA ARG A 297 28.73 -4.65 -5.52
C ARG A 297 29.18 -3.21 -5.26
N LYS A 298 30.49 -2.94 -5.36
CA LYS A 298 31.04 -1.60 -5.15
C LYS A 298 30.55 -0.61 -6.22
N THR A 299 30.46 -1.05 -7.48
CA THR A 299 29.99 -0.21 -8.59
C THR A 299 28.50 0.13 -8.46
N LEU A 300 27.66 -0.83 -8.06
CA LEU A 300 26.22 -0.63 -7.96
C LEU A 300 25.80 0.22 -6.74
N ASN A 301 26.62 0.25 -5.68
CA ASN A 301 26.38 1.03 -4.46
C ASN A 301 24.94 0.88 -3.89
N TRP A 302 24.35 -0.31 -3.98
CA TRP A 302 23.00 -0.55 -3.47
C TRP A 302 22.96 -0.45 -1.94
N GLN A 303 21.97 0.27 -1.42
CA GLN A 303 21.71 0.35 0.01
C GLN A 303 21.07 -0.97 0.48
N GLY A 304 21.81 -1.74 1.28
CA GLY A 304 21.36 -3.04 1.82
C GLY A 304 22.15 -4.21 1.24
N SER A 305 22.89 -4.91 2.11
CA SER A 305 23.74 -6.04 1.70
C SER A 305 22.95 -7.24 1.17
N THR A 306 21.73 -7.45 1.70
CA THR A 306 20.93 -8.66 1.44
C THR A 306 20.26 -8.69 0.08
N THR A 307 19.86 -7.54 -0.48
CA THR A 307 19.20 -7.45 -1.79
C THR A 307 20.13 -7.88 -2.91
N PHE A 308 21.37 -7.37 -2.91
CA PHE A 308 22.39 -7.77 -3.86
C PHE A 308 22.72 -9.26 -3.74
N ASP A 309 22.88 -9.78 -2.51
CA ASP A 309 23.19 -11.19 -2.28
C ASP A 309 22.08 -12.12 -2.79
N LYS A 310 20.81 -11.77 -2.56
CA LYS A 310 19.67 -12.54 -3.08
C LYS A 310 19.63 -12.54 -4.60
N ALA A 311 19.81 -11.39 -5.25
CA ALA A 311 19.83 -11.29 -6.71
C ALA A 311 20.99 -12.09 -7.32
N TRP A 312 22.18 -11.99 -6.73
CA TRP A 312 23.35 -12.77 -7.15
C TRP A 312 23.13 -14.28 -7.03
N GLU A 313 22.57 -14.76 -5.92
CA GLU A 313 22.28 -16.19 -5.73
C GLU A 313 21.18 -16.69 -6.69
N ARG A 314 20.21 -15.86 -7.06
CA ARG A 314 19.21 -16.22 -8.08
C ARG A 314 19.83 -16.38 -9.46
N LEU A 315 20.66 -15.43 -9.90
CA LEU A 315 21.40 -15.55 -11.16
C LEU A 315 22.26 -16.83 -11.19
N ARG A 316 22.91 -17.18 -10.07
CA ARG A 316 23.71 -18.41 -9.95
C ARG A 316 22.84 -19.66 -10.04
N ARG A 317 21.70 -19.68 -9.35
CA ARG A 317 20.73 -20.77 -9.38
C ARG A 317 20.15 -20.99 -10.78
N ASN A 318 19.88 -19.91 -11.50
CA ASN A 318 19.38 -19.93 -12.88
C ASN A 318 20.47 -20.25 -13.91
N LYS A 319 21.74 -20.37 -13.48
CA LYS A 319 22.92 -20.57 -14.34
C LYS A 319 23.17 -19.41 -15.33
N GLU A 320 22.72 -18.22 -14.99
CA GLU A 320 23.01 -16.99 -15.73
C GLU A 320 24.38 -16.41 -15.36
N ILE A 321 24.89 -16.75 -14.17
CA ILE A 321 26.29 -16.55 -13.79
C ILE A 321 26.92 -17.88 -13.38
N ALA A 322 28.19 -18.08 -13.76
CA ALA A 322 28.95 -19.25 -13.37
C ALA A 322 29.50 -19.11 -11.94
N ASP A 323 29.71 -20.26 -11.31
CA ASP A 323 30.50 -20.32 -10.09
C ASP A 323 31.94 -19.93 -10.37
N ALA A 324 32.54 -19.13 -9.47
CA ALA A 324 33.95 -18.77 -9.58
C ALA A 324 34.80 -20.05 -9.45
N ARG A 325 35.30 -20.54 -10.59
CA ARG A 325 36.20 -21.69 -10.67
C ARG A 325 37.65 -21.25 -10.48
#